data_AF-A0A942AIV8-F1
#
_entry.id   AF-A0A942AIV8-F1
#
_cell.length_a   1.000
_cell.length_b   1.000
_cell.length_c   1.000
_cell.angle_alpha   90.00
_cell.angle_beta   90.00
_cell.angle_gamma   90.00
#
_symmetry.space_group_name_H-M   'P 1'
#
loop_
_entity.id
_entity.type
_entity.pdbx_description
1 polymer ?
#
loop_
_entity_poly.entity_id
_entity_poly.type
_entity_poly.pdbx_seq_one_letter_code
_entity_poly.pdbx_strand_id
1 'polypeptide(L)'
;QGSVKWDGTHVAISTVMLSLLCSLFFIPAIPGASYDVRGNGEMFQLNGPSWSLFFEYIGNILYALFIRRLSTKALTVVVFLMGVALAAFASLNVSGYGNIGVGWTLDGVNFIGGLLRMLFPFSMGMLLSRNFKPIKIRGAFWICSIILLGLFSVPYLEGTDPICINGLYESFCIIIVFPILIWLGASGTTTDIKSTKICKFLGDISFPLYIIHYPFMYLFYAWLIDKQLFTLGETWQMVLGVLTLNIVVAYLCLKLYDEPVRKWLSKKFLAKK
;
A
#
# COMPACT_ATOMS: atom_id res chain seq x y z
N GLN A 1 6.88 -21.77 7.61
CA GLN A 1 6.81 -21.00 6.34
C GLN A 1 8.20 -20.58 5.92
N GLY A 2 8.48 -20.56 4.61
CA GLY A 2 9.77 -20.14 4.05
C GLY A 2 10.66 -21.27 3.52
N SER A 3 10.37 -22.53 3.85
CA SER A 3 11.11 -23.72 3.37
C SER A 3 10.33 -24.54 2.33
N VAL A 4 9.14 -24.07 1.93
CA VAL A 4 8.25 -24.70 0.96
C VAL A 4 7.56 -23.61 0.15
N LYS A 5 7.55 -23.73 -1.17
CA LYS A 5 6.83 -22.84 -2.10
C LYS A 5 5.33 -23.15 -2.12
N TRP A 6 4.55 -22.31 -2.80
CA TRP A 6 3.10 -22.52 -2.96
C TRP A 6 2.73 -23.82 -3.69
N ASP A 7 3.61 -24.33 -4.54
CA ASP A 7 3.44 -25.61 -5.26
C ASP A 7 3.88 -26.84 -4.43
N GLY A 8 4.27 -26.64 -3.18
CA GLY A 8 4.74 -27.71 -2.30
C GLY A 8 6.22 -28.07 -2.45
N THR A 9 6.96 -27.40 -3.33
CA THR A 9 8.40 -27.67 -3.53
C THR A 9 9.24 -27.15 -2.36
N HIS A 10 10.18 -27.97 -1.88
CA HIS A 10 11.08 -27.59 -0.82
C HIS A 10 12.11 -26.55 -1.27
N VAL A 11 12.40 -25.61 -0.38
CA VAL A 11 13.33 -24.50 -0.61
C VAL A 11 14.54 -24.67 0.30
N ALA A 12 15.74 -24.57 -0.29
CA ALA A 12 16.99 -24.68 0.45
C ALA A 12 17.16 -23.49 1.43
N ILE A 13 17.75 -23.75 2.59
CA ILE A 13 18.02 -22.69 3.58
C ILE A 13 18.91 -21.58 2.98
N SER A 14 19.84 -21.94 2.09
CA SER A 14 20.71 -20.99 1.40
C SER A 14 19.94 -19.96 0.55
N THR A 15 18.86 -20.37 -0.12
CA THR A 15 18.05 -19.44 -0.93
C THR A 15 17.16 -18.56 -0.05
N VAL A 16 16.73 -19.05 1.13
CA VAL A 16 16.07 -18.23 2.15
C VAL A 16 17.02 -17.16 2.71
N MET A 17 18.26 -17.53 3.01
CA MET A 17 19.28 -16.57 3.47
C MET A 17 19.60 -15.54 2.38
N LEU A 18 19.66 -15.94 1.12
CA LEU A 18 19.85 -15.03 -0.01
C LEU A 18 18.65 -14.08 -0.16
N SER A 19 17.42 -14.58 -0.08
CA SER A 19 16.20 -13.77 -0.12
C SER A 19 16.14 -12.77 1.05
N LEU A 20 16.60 -13.17 2.24
CA LEU A 20 16.76 -12.28 3.39
C LEU A 20 17.78 -11.18 3.12
N LEU A 21 18.96 -11.53 2.59
CA LEU A 21 20.00 -10.56 2.25
C LEU A 21 19.49 -9.55 1.22
N CYS A 22 18.85 -10.01 0.15
CA CYS A 22 18.23 -9.16 -0.86
C CYS A 22 17.16 -8.24 -0.25
N SER A 23 16.30 -8.78 0.61
CA SER A 23 15.26 -8.00 1.30
C SER A 23 15.85 -6.91 2.21
N LEU A 24 16.95 -7.19 2.92
CA LEU A 24 17.65 -6.20 3.76
C LEU A 24 18.22 -5.03 2.94
N PHE A 25 18.67 -5.29 1.72
CA PHE A 25 19.15 -4.27 0.78
C PHE A 25 18.07 -3.73 -0.16
N PHE A 26 16.81 -4.09 0.05
CA PHE A 26 15.68 -3.68 -0.79
C PHE A 26 15.84 -4.06 -2.28
N ILE A 27 16.55 -5.17 -2.55
CA ILE A 27 16.76 -5.71 -3.88
C ILE A 27 15.57 -6.62 -4.22
N PRO A 28 14.74 -6.27 -5.23
CA PRO A 28 13.57 -7.05 -5.59
C PRO A 28 13.97 -8.35 -6.31
N ALA A 29 13.19 -9.39 -6.08
CA ALA A 29 13.29 -10.64 -6.82
C ALA A 29 12.64 -10.52 -8.19
N ILE A 30 13.30 -11.09 -9.20
CA ILE A 30 12.74 -11.31 -10.53
C ILE A 30 11.94 -12.62 -10.50
N PRO A 31 10.75 -12.69 -11.13
CA PRO A 31 10.01 -13.94 -11.26
C PRO A 31 10.87 -15.08 -11.80
N GLY A 32 10.85 -16.23 -11.12
CA GLY A 32 11.67 -17.39 -11.47
C GLY A 32 13.13 -17.34 -10.99
N ALA A 33 13.54 -16.29 -10.26
CA ALA A 33 14.85 -16.26 -9.63
C ALA A 33 15.03 -17.40 -8.61
N SER A 34 16.27 -17.86 -8.42
CA SER A 34 16.59 -18.95 -7.47
C SER A 34 16.27 -18.60 -6.02
N TYR A 35 16.29 -17.31 -5.68
CA TYR A 35 15.88 -16.77 -4.39
C TYR A 35 14.40 -16.38 -4.38
N ASP A 36 13.58 -16.85 -5.33
CA ASP A 36 12.12 -16.91 -5.19
C ASP A 36 11.68 -18.07 -4.31
N VAL A 37 11.68 -17.80 -3.01
CA VAL A 37 11.39 -18.80 -1.96
C VAL A 37 9.91 -19.09 -1.78
N ARG A 38 9.03 -18.33 -2.44
CA ARG A 38 7.57 -18.59 -2.42
C ARG A 38 7.07 -19.16 -3.73
N GLY A 39 7.69 -18.79 -4.85
CA GLY A 39 7.27 -19.23 -6.19
C GLY A 39 6.03 -18.49 -6.71
N ASN A 40 5.65 -17.37 -6.09
CA ASN A 40 4.52 -16.54 -6.53
C ASN A 40 4.96 -15.36 -7.40
N GLY A 41 6.26 -15.18 -7.67
CA GLY A 41 6.77 -14.02 -8.41
C GLY A 41 6.78 -12.69 -7.62
N GLU A 42 6.54 -12.73 -6.32
CA GLU A 42 6.57 -11.53 -5.47
C GLU A 42 7.97 -10.89 -5.47
N MET A 43 8.02 -9.57 -5.68
CA MET A 43 9.27 -8.79 -5.62
C MET A 43 9.95 -8.90 -4.25
N PHE A 44 9.16 -8.97 -3.18
CA PHE A 44 9.62 -9.07 -1.80
C PHE A 44 8.94 -10.23 -1.09
N GLN A 45 9.49 -11.43 -1.25
CA GLN A 45 8.81 -12.63 -0.75
C GLN A 45 8.75 -12.68 0.78
N LEU A 46 9.74 -12.17 1.50
CA LEU A 46 9.66 -12.22 2.97
C LEU A 46 8.57 -11.29 3.51
N ASN A 47 8.26 -10.22 2.78
CA ASN A 47 7.23 -9.26 3.15
C ASN A 47 6.64 -8.61 1.90
N GLY A 48 5.55 -9.19 1.37
CA GLY A 48 4.85 -8.69 0.18
C GLY A 48 4.61 -7.17 0.20
N PRO A 49 3.98 -6.60 1.25
CA PRO A 49 3.76 -5.16 1.41
C PRO A 49 4.95 -4.23 1.12
N SER A 50 6.19 -4.72 1.21
CA SER A 50 7.39 -3.95 0.87
C SER A 50 7.44 -3.48 -0.59
N TRP A 51 6.66 -4.08 -1.51
CA TRP A 51 6.60 -3.63 -2.91
C TRP A 51 6.18 -2.15 -3.01
N SER A 52 5.23 -1.70 -2.19
CA SER A 52 4.76 -0.32 -2.25
C SER A 52 5.82 0.66 -1.74
N LEU A 53 6.55 0.29 -0.68
CA LEU A 53 7.70 1.04 -0.16
C LEU A 53 8.82 1.15 -1.19
N PHE A 54 9.01 0.12 -2.02
CA PHE A 54 10.02 0.14 -3.07
C PHE A 54 9.67 1.17 -4.15
N PHE A 55 8.41 1.22 -4.60
CA PHE A 55 7.98 2.30 -5.49
C PHE A 55 8.03 3.66 -4.81
N GLU A 56 7.68 3.77 -3.52
CA GLU A 56 7.83 5.02 -2.77
C GLU A 56 9.28 5.49 -2.74
N TYR A 57 10.24 4.58 -2.57
CA TYR A 57 11.67 4.88 -2.65
C TYR A 57 12.08 5.41 -4.03
N ILE A 58 11.60 4.78 -5.10
CA ILE A 58 11.78 5.28 -6.48
C ILE A 58 11.17 6.69 -6.62
N GLY A 59 9.95 6.89 -6.15
CA GLY A 59 9.25 8.18 -6.18
C GLY A 59 10.02 9.28 -5.45
N ASN A 60 10.60 8.98 -4.30
CA ASN A 60 11.44 9.89 -3.54
C ASN A 60 12.75 10.25 -4.25
N ILE A 61 13.39 9.29 -4.93
CA ILE A 61 14.55 9.56 -5.79
C ILE A 61 14.16 10.49 -6.95
N LEU A 62 13.07 10.17 -7.66
CA LEU A 62 12.54 11.01 -8.74
C LEU A 62 12.18 12.41 -8.24
N TYR A 63 11.66 12.51 -7.02
CA TYR A 63 11.38 13.77 -6.36
C TYR A 63 12.64 14.60 -6.12
N ALA A 64 13.64 14.01 -5.47
CA ALA A 64 14.88 14.68 -5.10
C ALA A 64 15.65 15.18 -6.33
N LEU A 65 15.63 14.41 -7.42
CA LEU A 65 16.35 14.72 -8.65
C LEU A 65 15.58 15.67 -9.59
N PHE A 66 14.29 15.38 -9.83
CA PHE A 66 13.52 16.01 -10.90
C PHE A 66 12.27 16.76 -10.40
N ILE A 67 11.33 16.07 -9.73
CA ILE A 67 9.97 16.60 -9.49
C ILE A 67 10.00 17.87 -8.62
N ARG A 68 10.90 17.94 -7.63
CA ARG A 68 11.02 19.14 -6.78
C ARG A 68 11.40 20.41 -7.55
N ARG A 69 12.04 20.27 -8.72
CA ARG A 69 12.48 21.39 -9.58
C ARG A 69 11.40 21.85 -10.55
N LEU A 70 10.32 21.08 -10.73
CA LEU A 70 9.24 21.43 -11.65
C LEU A 70 8.44 22.61 -11.12
N SER A 71 8.08 23.53 -12.02
CA SER A 71 7.09 24.58 -11.74
C SER A 71 5.71 23.96 -11.51
N THR A 72 4.78 24.68 -10.89
CA THR A 72 3.41 24.19 -10.69
C THR A 72 2.73 23.84 -12.01
N LYS A 73 2.94 24.65 -13.07
CA LYS A 73 2.40 24.36 -14.41
C LYS A 73 2.94 23.06 -15.00
N ALA A 74 4.25 22.84 -14.92
CA ALA A 74 4.87 21.61 -15.41
C ALA A 74 4.40 20.39 -14.60
N LEU A 75 4.28 20.53 -13.26
CA LEU A 75 3.74 19.49 -12.40
C LEU A 75 2.28 19.16 -12.76
N THR A 76 1.45 20.14 -13.07
CA THR A 76 0.07 19.91 -13.54
C THR A 76 0.04 19.10 -14.83
N VAL A 77 0.93 19.38 -15.79
CA VAL A 77 1.05 18.58 -17.02
C VAL A 77 1.45 17.14 -16.69
N VAL A 78 2.42 16.93 -15.81
CA VAL A 78 2.82 15.58 -15.37
C VAL A 78 1.65 14.85 -14.71
N VAL A 79 0.92 15.48 -13.79
CA VAL A 79 -0.26 14.90 -13.14
C VAL A 79 -1.32 14.53 -14.17
N PHE A 80 -1.59 15.40 -15.14
CA PHE A 80 -2.55 15.11 -16.20
C PHE A 80 -2.13 13.90 -17.04
N LEU A 81 -0.88 13.86 -17.51
CA LEU A 81 -0.36 12.73 -18.31
C LEU A 81 -0.36 11.42 -17.53
N MET A 82 0.06 11.44 -16.26
CA MET A 82 0.03 10.25 -15.40
C MET A 82 -1.39 9.81 -15.08
N GLY A 83 -2.33 10.75 -14.93
CA GLY A 83 -3.75 10.44 -14.73
C GLY A 83 -4.37 9.79 -15.96
N VAL A 84 -4.08 10.29 -17.16
CA VAL A 84 -4.51 9.67 -18.43
C VAL A 84 -3.89 8.28 -18.58
N ALA A 85 -2.59 8.13 -18.31
CA ALA A 85 -1.92 6.84 -18.38
C ALA A 85 -2.50 5.82 -17.40
N LEU A 86 -2.78 6.23 -16.15
CA LEU A 86 -3.41 5.39 -15.14
C LEU A 86 -4.83 4.99 -15.55
N ALA A 87 -5.63 5.95 -16.02
CA ALA A 87 -6.99 5.69 -16.48
C ALA A 87 -7.02 4.75 -17.68
N ALA A 88 -6.13 4.94 -18.65
CA ALA A 88 -6.00 4.05 -19.80
C ALA A 88 -5.56 2.64 -19.38
N PHE A 89 -4.57 2.52 -18.49
CA PHE A 89 -4.08 1.24 -17.99
C PHE A 89 -5.20 0.43 -17.31
N ALA A 90 -6.00 1.07 -16.46
CA ALA A 90 -7.10 0.43 -15.76
C ALA A 90 -8.30 0.16 -16.68
N SER A 91 -8.72 1.14 -17.48
CA SER A 91 -9.94 1.04 -18.31
C SER A 91 -9.79 0.09 -19.50
N LEU A 92 -8.58 -0.01 -20.07
CA LEU A 92 -8.27 -0.94 -21.17
C LEU A 92 -7.84 -2.32 -20.67
N ASN A 93 -7.96 -2.58 -19.37
CA ASN A 93 -7.57 -3.85 -18.74
C ASN A 93 -6.17 -4.33 -19.15
N VAL A 94 -5.18 -3.42 -19.16
CA VAL A 94 -3.81 -3.76 -19.60
C VAL A 94 -3.20 -4.86 -18.73
N SER A 95 -3.61 -4.94 -17.46
CA SER A 95 -3.18 -5.97 -16.51
C SER A 95 -3.82 -7.34 -16.72
N GLY A 96 -4.94 -7.43 -17.45
CA GLY A 96 -5.76 -8.63 -17.57
C GLY A 96 -6.61 -8.97 -16.33
N TYR A 97 -6.35 -8.35 -15.17
CA TYR A 97 -7.07 -8.64 -13.91
C TYR A 97 -8.40 -7.89 -13.75
N GLY A 98 -8.70 -6.94 -14.65
CA GLY A 98 -9.87 -6.05 -14.56
C GLY A 98 -9.79 -5.05 -13.40
N ASN A 99 -8.63 -4.95 -12.76
CA ASN A 99 -8.37 -4.04 -11.65
C ASN A 99 -6.93 -3.54 -11.69
N ILE A 100 -6.68 -2.48 -10.95
CA ILE A 100 -5.36 -1.87 -10.80
C ILE A 100 -4.55 -2.53 -9.69
N GLY A 101 -4.98 -3.66 -9.09
CA GLY A 101 -4.31 -4.44 -8.04
C GLY A 101 -2.98 -5.10 -8.44
N VAL A 102 -2.12 -4.36 -9.12
CA VAL A 102 -0.83 -4.77 -9.68
C VAL A 102 0.34 -4.02 -9.02
N GLY A 103 1.56 -4.46 -9.32
CA GLY A 103 2.80 -3.83 -8.85
C GLY A 103 3.59 -4.65 -7.86
N TRP A 104 3.09 -5.81 -7.44
CA TRP A 104 3.76 -6.67 -6.47
C TRP A 104 4.77 -7.64 -7.11
N THR A 105 4.84 -7.69 -8.44
CA THR A 105 5.69 -8.56 -9.25
C THR A 105 6.63 -7.72 -10.14
N LEU A 106 7.90 -8.13 -10.26
CA LEU A 106 8.86 -7.50 -11.18
C LEU A 106 8.74 -8.10 -12.59
N ASP A 107 7.54 -8.02 -13.17
CA ASP A 107 7.28 -8.29 -14.59
C ASP A 107 6.87 -7.01 -15.32
N GLY A 108 6.95 -7.01 -16.65
CA GLY A 108 6.76 -5.80 -17.45
C GLY A 108 5.43 -5.08 -17.16
N VAL A 109 4.32 -5.81 -17.08
CA VAL A 109 2.99 -5.22 -16.91
C VAL A 109 2.75 -4.79 -15.47
N ASN A 110 3.06 -5.65 -14.49
CA ASN A 110 2.89 -5.25 -13.08
C ASN A 110 3.80 -4.09 -12.71
N PHE A 111 5.05 -4.08 -13.16
CA PHE A 111 5.99 -3.03 -12.83
C PHE A 111 5.52 -1.67 -13.36
N ILE A 112 5.03 -1.61 -14.61
CA ILE A 112 4.43 -0.39 -15.17
C ILE A 112 3.20 0.03 -14.36
N GLY A 113 2.31 -0.91 -14.03
CA GLY A 113 1.15 -0.62 -13.19
C GLY A 113 1.52 -0.09 -11.80
N GLY A 114 2.53 -0.69 -11.15
CA GLY A 114 3.08 -0.23 -9.87
C GLY A 114 3.68 1.17 -9.95
N LEU A 115 4.42 1.48 -11.03
CA LEU A 115 4.92 2.83 -11.30
C LEU A 115 3.78 3.84 -11.46
N LEU A 116 2.73 3.54 -12.24
CA LEU A 116 1.59 4.43 -12.42
C LEU A 116 0.85 4.67 -11.09
N ARG A 117 0.64 3.60 -10.31
CA ARG A 117 0.04 3.66 -8.96
C ARG A 117 0.85 4.49 -7.97
N MET A 118 2.15 4.67 -8.19
CA MET A 118 2.98 5.53 -7.37
C MET A 118 3.07 6.95 -7.94
N LEU A 119 3.41 7.09 -9.22
CA LEU A 119 3.71 8.37 -9.87
C LEU A 119 2.51 9.32 -9.88
N PHE A 120 1.31 8.81 -10.17
CA PHE A 120 0.11 9.64 -10.19
C PHE A 120 -0.24 10.17 -8.78
N PRO A 121 -0.49 9.33 -7.76
CA PRO A 121 -0.84 9.82 -6.42
C PRO A 121 0.26 10.67 -5.80
N PHE A 122 1.54 10.33 -6.02
CA PHE A 122 2.67 11.11 -5.52
C PHE A 122 2.70 12.52 -6.13
N SER A 123 2.59 12.62 -7.46
CA SER A 123 2.59 13.91 -8.15
C SER A 123 1.33 14.73 -7.85
N MET A 124 0.17 14.07 -7.74
CA MET A 124 -1.10 14.72 -7.37
C MET A 124 -1.04 15.26 -5.95
N GLY A 125 -0.52 14.49 -4.99
CA GLY A 125 -0.31 14.95 -3.61
C GLY A 125 0.62 16.16 -3.53
N MET A 126 1.70 16.17 -4.32
CA MET A 126 2.59 17.33 -4.45
C MET A 126 1.91 18.56 -5.07
N LEU A 127 1.03 18.36 -6.06
CA LEU A 127 0.26 19.45 -6.66
C LEU A 127 -0.75 20.02 -5.65
N LEU A 128 -1.48 19.14 -4.97
CA LEU A 128 -2.40 19.51 -3.90
C LEU A 128 -1.69 20.30 -2.80
N SER A 129 -0.50 19.88 -2.36
CA SER A 129 0.24 20.59 -1.31
C SER A 129 0.65 22.00 -1.73
N ARG A 130 1.03 22.21 -2.99
CA ARG A 130 1.41 23.53 -3.53
C ARG A 130 0.21 24.47 -3.69
N ASN A 131 -0.97 23.93 -3.95
CA ASN A 131 -2.19 24.69 -4.19
C ASN A 131 -3.17 24.63 -3.01
N PHE A 132 -2.72 24.13 -1.86
CA PHE A 132 -3.57 23.89 -0.71
C PHE A 132 -4.15 25.19 -0.17
N LYS A 133 -5.48 25.28 -0.18
CA LYS A 133 -6.23 26.32 0.52
C LYS A 133 -7.22 25.64 1.47
N PRO A 134 -7.05 25.80 2.80
CA PRO A 134 -7.90 25.11 3.77
C PRO A 134 -9.32 25.66 3.73
N ILE A 135 -10.31 24.76 3.80
CA ILE A 135 -11.72 25.12 3.96
C ILE A 135 -12.19 24.76 5.37
N LYS A 136 -12.98 25.64 5.98
CA LYS A 136 -13.59 25.36 7.29
C LYS A 136 -14.70 24.33 7.12
N ILE A 137 -14.41 23.07 7.49
CA ILE A 137 -15.37 21.97 7.46
C ILE A 137 -15.43 21.34 8.86
N ARG A 138 -16.65 21.21 9.40
CA ARG A 138 -16.89 20.52 10.67
C ARG A 138 -17.10 19.03 10.40
N GLY A 139 -16.47 18.17 11.20
CA GLY A 139 -16.67 16.73 11.09
C GLY A 139 -16.01 16.07 9.87
N ALA A 140 -14.91 16.64 9.35
CA ALA A 140 -14.21 16.10 8.18
C ALA A 140 -13.84 14.62 8.33
N PHE A 141 -13.46 14.18 9.53
CA PHE A 141 -13.18 12.77 9.83
C PHE A 141 -14.38 11.87 9.47
N TRP A 142 -15.56 12.16 10.02
CA TRP A 142 -16.77 11.36 9.78
C TRP A 142 -17.21 11.38 8.31
N ILE A 143 -17.14 12.55 7.67
CA ILE A 143 -17.44 12.69 6.24
C ILE A 143 -16.52 11.80 5.41
N CYS A 144 -15.21 11.85 5.66
CA CYS A 144 -14.24 11.02 4.96
C CYS A 144 -14.46 9.54 5.25
N SER A 145 -14.74 9.16 6.50
CA SER A 145 -15.01 7.77 6.88
C SER A 145 -16.25 7.21 6.19
N ILE A 146 -17.35 7.97 6.13
CA ILE A 146 -18.58 7.52 5.45
C ILE A 146 -18.35 7.34 3.95
N ILE A 147 -17.65 8.29 3.31
CA ILE A 147 -17.32 8.17 1.89
C ILE A 147 -16.43 6.94 1.65
N LEU A 148 -15.37 6.74 2.44
CA LEU A 148 -14.49 5.57 2.32
C LEU A 148 -15.25 4.25 2.53
N LEU A 149 -16.14 4.18 3.52
CA LEU A 149 -16.99 3.01 3.75
C LEU A 149 -17.88 2.74 2.53
N GLY A 150 -18.50 3.79 1.96
CA GLY A 150 -19.30 3.65 0.75
C GLY A 150 -18.50 3.14 -0.44
N LEU A 151 -17.30 3.67 -0.66
CA LEU A 151 -16.42 3.24 -1.75
C LEU A 151 -15.96 1.78 -1.56
N PHE A 152 -15.51 1.41 -0.36
CA PHE A 152 -15.01 0.06 -0.09
C PHE A 152 -16.09 -1.01 -0.01
N SER A 153 -17.37 -0.60 0.08
CA SER A 153 -18.51 -1.52 0.04
C SER A 153 -18.94 -1.87 -1.39
N VAL A 154 -18.44 -1.16 -2.40
CA VAL A 154 -18.75 -1.47 -3.80
C VAL A 154 -18.00 -2.77 -4.18
N PRO A 155 -18.72 -3.85 -4.56
CA PRO A 155 -18.07 -5.08 -5.00
C PRO A 155 -17.39 -4.87 -6.35
N TYR A 156 -16.57 -5.84 -6.74
CA TYR A 156 -15.97 -5.86 -8.07
C TYR A 156 -17.05 -5.74 -9.16
N LEU A 157 -16.91 -4.73 -10.03
CA LEU A 157 -17.88 -4.46 -11.07
C LEU A 157 -17.54 -5.27 -12.32
N GLU A 158 -18.25 -6.39 -12.50
CA GLU A 158 -18.13 -7.21 -13.69
C GLU A 158 -18.54 -6.44 -14.95
N GLY A 159 -17.73 -6.59 -16.01
CA GLY A 159 -17.95 -5.94 -17.29
C GLY A 159 -16.67 -5.99 -18.11
N THR A 160 -16.68 -6.77 -19.20
CA THR A 160 -15.56 -6.83 -20.14
C THR A 160 -16.00 -6.73 -21.60
N ASP A 161 -15.17 -5.97 -22.31
CA ASP A 161 -15.11 -5.53 -23.70
C ASP A 161 -16.11 -4.47 -24.23
N PRO A 162 -15.59 -3.34 -24.78
CA PRO A 162 -14.17 -2.97 -24.92
C PRO A 162 -13.57 -2.21 -23.71
N ILE A 163 -14.38 -1.81 -22.70
CA ILE A 163 -13.92 -1.02 -21.56
C ILE A 163 -14.25 -1.73 -20.25
N CYS A 164 -13.25 -1.85 -19.37
CA CYS A 164 -13.42 -2.41 -18.03
C CYS A 164 -14.12 -1.42 -17.10
N ILE A 165 -15.35 -1.75 -16.67
CA ILE A 165 -16.15 -0.92 -15.77
C ILE A 165 -15.48 -0.77 -14.41
N ASN A 166 -14.92 -1.85 -13.86
CA ASN A 166 -14.18 -1.80 -12.60
C ASN A 166 -12.93 -0.90 -12.71
N GLY A 167 -12.19 -1.00 -13.82
CA GLY A 167 -11.05 -0.12 -14.10
C GLY A 167 -11.42 1.37 -14.17
N LEU A 168 -12.58 1.70 -14.76
CA LEU A 168 -13.13 3.06 -14.76
C LEU A 168 -13.49 3.53 -13.35
N TYR A 169 -14.17 2.68 -12.58
CA TYR A 169 -14.54 2.97 -11.20
C TYR A 169 -13.32 3.25 -10.33
N GLU A 170 -12.29 2.39 -10.39
CA GLU A 170 -11.04 2.57 -9.66
C GLU A 170 -10.30 3.83 -10.10
N SER A 171 -10.26 4.10 -11.41
CA SER A 171 -9.65 5.32 -11.96
C SER A 171 -10.37 6.58 -11.47
N PHE A 172 -11.70 6.58 -11.45
CA PHE A 172 -12.49 7.67 -10.91
C PHE A 172 -12.19 7.88 -9.42
N CYS A 173 -12.13 6.80 -8.64
CA CYS A 173 -11.79 6.87 -7.23
C CYS A 173 -10.39 7.47 -7.01
N ILE A 174 -9.40 6.99 -7.76
CA ILE A 174 -8.00 7.41 -7.62
C ILE A 174 -7.78 8.85 -8.09
N ILE A 175 -8.37 9.24 -9.23
CA ILE A 175 -8.09 10.53 -9.87
C ILE A 175 -8.92 11.67 -9.29
N ILE A 176 -10.15 11.37 -8.83
CA ILE A 176 -11.10 12.39 -8.39
C ILE A 176 -11.38 12.26 -6.89
N VAL A 177 -11.88 11.11 -6.45
CA VAL A 177 -12.44 10.98 -5.09
C VAL A 177 -11.36 11.05 -4.01
N PHE A 178 -10.26 10.30 -4.14
CA PHE A 178 -9.18 10.29 -3.15
C PHE A 178 -8.47 11.64 -3.00
N PRO A 179 -8.13 12.38 -4.08
CA PRO A 179 -7.61 13.74 -3.98
C PRO A 179 -8.54 14.69 -3.23
N ILE A 180 -9.85 14.62 -3.48
CA ILE A 180 -10.85 15.40 -2.75
C ILE A 180 -10.87 15.00 -1.27
N LEU A 181 -10.87 13.70 -0.96
CA LEU A 181 -10.83 13.22 0.42
C LEU A 181 -9.59 13.67 1.18
N ILE A 182 -8.42 13.62 0.54
CA ILE A 182 -7.16 14.11 1.14
C ILE A 182 -7.27 15.61 1.42
N TRP A 183 -7.81 16.39 0.47
CA TRP A 183 -7.98 17.83 0.65
C TRP A 183 -8.99 18.18 1.75
N LEU A 184 -10.11 17.46 1.83
CA LEU A 184 -11.12 17.60 2.90
C LEU A 184 -10.53 17.20 4.26
N GLY A 185 -9.83 16.07 4.33
CA GLY A 185 -9.18 15.57 5.54
C GLY A 185 -8.11 16.53 6.06
N ALA A 186 -7.29 17.08 5.16
CA ALA A 186 -6.28 18.10 5.50
C ALA A 186 -6.89 19.46 5.90
N SER A 187 -8.10 19.78 5.41
CA SER A 187 -8.81 21.01 5.76
C SER A 187 -9.57 20.92 7.08
N GLY A 188 -9.88 19.70 7.53
CA GLY A 188 -10.61 19.45 8.76
C GLY A 188 -9.77 19.66 10.01
N THR A 189 -10.35 20.31 11.02
CA THR A 189 -9.86 20.23 12.40
C THR A 189 -10.69 19.21 13.17
N THR A 190 -10.04 18.30 13.91
CA THR A 190 -10.77 17.42 14.82
C THR A 190 -11.43 18.28 15.90
N THR A 191 -12.76 18.29 15.92
CA THR A 191 -13.55 19.18 16.77
C THR A 191 -13.61 18.73 18.23
N ASP A 192 -13.30 17.47 18.52
CA ASP A 192 -13.41 16.87 19.84
C ASP A 192 -12.19 16.02 20.24
N ILE A 193 -11.86 16.03 21.54
CA ILE A 193 -10.68 15.39 22.13
C ILE A 193 -10.69 13.86 21.93
N LYS A 194 -11.87 13.23 21.91
CA LYS A 194 -11.99 11.78 21.72
C LYS A 194 -11.64 11.40 20.28
N SER A 195 -12.20 12.07 19.29
CA SER A 195 -11.85 11.89 17.88
C SER A 195 -10.38 12.15 17.64
N THR A 196 -9.79 13.20 18.22
CA THR A 196 -8.34 13.44 18.11
C THR A 196 -7.51 12.26 18.61
N LYS A 197 -7.86 11.68 19.77
CA LYS A 197 -7.15 10.51 20.33
C LYS A 197 -7.30 9.29 19.44
N ILE A 198 -8.51 9.02 18.93
CA ILE A 198 -8.78 7.87 18.05
C ILE A 198 -8.02 8.04 16.73
N CYS A 199 -8.13 9.19 16.06
CA CYS A 199 -7.41 9.47 14.82
C CYS A 199 -5.90 9.33 14.99
N LYS A 200 -5.35 9.84 16.10
CA LYS A 200 -3.93 9.68 16.40
C LYS A 200 -3.54 8.22 16.58
N PHE A 201 -4.30 7.46 17.37
CA PHE A 201 -4.03 6.03 17.56
C PHE A 201 -4.09 5.24 16.25
N LEU A 202 -5.14 5.45 15.44
CA LEU A 202 -5.30 4.82 14.13
C LEU A 202 -4.17 5.20 13.17
N GLY A 203 -3.74 6.47 13.18
CA GLY A 203 -2.61 6.93 12.41
C GLY A 203 -1.30 6.27 12.86
N ASP A 204 -1.02 6.27 14.16
CA ASP A 204 0.22 5.74 14.73
C ASP A 204 0.37 4.22 14.47
N ILE A 205 -0.73 3.46 14.52
CA ILE A 205 -0.71 2.00 14.31
C ILE A 205 -0.76 1.57 12.83
N SER A 206 -1.24 2.45 11.93
CA SER A 206 -1.50 2.11 10.52
C SER A 206 -0.28 1.54 9.81
N PHE A 207 0.88 2.19 9.97
CA PHE A 207 2.11 1.79 9.30
C PHE A 207 2.72 0.50 9.89
N PRO A 208 2.91 0.35 11.22
CA PRO A 208 3.33 -0.92 11.80
C PRO A 208 2.43 -2.08 11.39
N LEU A 209 1.11 -1.89 11.42
CA LEU A 209 0.14 -2.89 11.01
C LEU A 209 0.30 -3.27 9.54
N TYR A 210 0.43 -2.27 8.66
CA TYR A 210 0.67 -2.48 7.23
C TYR A 210 1.92 -3.34 6.95
N ILE A 211 2.99 -3.19 7.71
CA ILE A 211 4.23 -3.95 7.46
C ILE A 211 4.17 -5.37 8.01
N ILE A 212 3.50 -5.60 9.14
CA ILE A 212 3.52 -6.92 9.78
C ILE A 212 2.38 -7.83 9.36
N HIS A 213 1.27 -7.29 8.85
CA HIS A 213 0.05 -8.10 8.68
C HIS A 213 0.20 -9.26 7.71
N TYR A 214 0.95 -9.06 6.63
CA TYR A 214 1.03 -10.03 5.55
C TYR A 214 1.78 -11.31 5.95
N PRO A 215 2.92 -11.27 6.69
CA PRO A 215 3.47 -12.44 7.38
C PRO A 215 2.45 -13.29 8.14
N PHE A 216 1.57 -12.68 8.93
CA PHE A 216 0.52 -13.41 9.65
C PHE A 216 -0.59 -13.92 8.72
N MET A 217 -0.94 -13.15 7.68
CA MET A 217 -1.89 -13.60 6.65
C MET A 217 -1.39 -14.83 5.92
N TYR A 218 -0.09 -14.93 5.65
CA TYR A 218 0.46 -16.12 5.04
C TYR A 218 0.36 -17.34 5.96
N LEU A 219 0.62 -17.20 7.27
CA LEU A 219 0.42 -18.28 8.23
C LEU A 219 -1.05 -18.71 8.28
N PHE A 220 -1.95 -17.73 8.23
CA PHE A 220 -3.39 -17.98 8.16
C PHE A 220 -3.79 -18.72 6.88
N TYR A 221 -3.27 -18.32 5.71
CA TYR A 221 -3.50 -19.02 4.44
C TYR A 221 -2.97 -20.46 4.46
N ALA A 222 -1.77 -20.68 5.01
CA ALA A 222 -1.23 -22.03 5.16
C ALA A 222 -2.13 -22.92 6.04
N TRP A 223 -2.67 -22.35 7.13
CA TRP A 223 -3.64 -23.05 7.98
C TRP A 223 -4.97 -23.34 7.28
N LEU A 224 -5.52 -22.38 6.51
CA LEU A 224 -6.75 -22.58 5.74
C LEU A 224 -6.59 -23.72 4.71
N ILE A 225 -5.46 -23.74 4.01
CA ILE A 225 -5.14 -24.76 3.01
C ILE A 225 -4.95 -26.13 3.66
N ASP A 226 -4.26 -26.21 4.80
CA ASP A 226 -4.08 -27.47 5.54
C ASP A 226 -5.41 -28.04 6.06
N LYS A 227 -6.29 -27.15 6.55
CA LYS A 227 -7.60 -27.55 7.13
C LYS A 227 -8.75 -27.61 6.12
N GLN A 228 -8.55 -27.16 4.89
CA GLN A 228 -9.57 -27.10 3.84
C GLN A 228 -10.82 -26.31 4.28
N LEU A 229 -10.64 -25.28 5.12
CA LEU A 229 -11.72 -24.42 5.61
C LEU A 229 -11.77 -23.15 4.77
N PHE A 230 -12.85 -22.94 4.02
CA PHE A 230 -12.96 -21.80 3.10
C PHE A 230 -14.19 -20.92 3.37
N THR A 231 -15.01 -21.27 4.37
CA THR A 231 -16.19 -20.47 4.72
C THR A 231 -15.92 -19.57 5.92
N LEU A 232 -16.56 -18.39 5.94
CA LEU A 232 -16.45 -17.46 7.07
C LEU A 232 -17.02 -18.06 8.36
N GLY A 233 -18.08 -18.87 8.26
CA GLY A 233 -18.73 -19.50 9.41
C GLY A 233 -17.82 -20.47 10.18
N GLU A 234 -16.87 -21.11 9.50
CA GLU A 234 -15.92 -22.04 10.11
C GLU A 234 -14.67 -21.32 10.62
N THR A 235 -14.33 -20.17 10.03
CA THR A 235 -13.02 -19.53 10.22
C THR A 235 -13.07 -18.24 11.04
N TRP A 236 -14.26 -17.69 11.33
CA TRP A 236 -14.40 -16.37 11.97
C TRP A 236 -13.64 -16.24 13.30
N GLN A 237 -13.58 -17.30 14.11
CA GLN A 237 -12.84 -17.30 15.37
C GLN A 237 -11.34 -17.10 15.13
N MET A 238 -10.79 -17.82 14.14
CA MET A 238 -9.39 -17.71 13.74
C MET A 238 -9.12 -16.35 13.10
N VAL A 239 -10.04 -15.83 12.27
CA VAL A 239 -9.95 -14.49 11.69
C VAL A 239 -9.88 -13.43 12.79
N LEU A 240 -10.75 -13.48 13.80
CA LEU A 240 -10.71 -12.56 14.94
C LEU A 240 -9.41 -12.69 15.73
N GLY A 241 -8.92 -13.91 15.92
CA GLY A 241 -7.63 -14.18 16.57
C GLY A 241 -6.47 -13.55 15.81
N VAL A 242 -6.38 -13.78 14.50
CA VAL A 242 -5.34 -13.22 13.62
C VAL A 242 -5.42 -11.70 13.58
N LEU A 243 -6.62 -11.11 13.48
CA LEU A 243 -6.80 -9.66 13.52
C LEU A 243 -6.33 -9.05 14.84
N THR A 244 -6.73 -9.66 15.97
CA THR A 244 -6.33 -9.20 17.31
C THR A 244 -4.82 -9.31 17.49
N LEU A 245 -4.24 -10.44 17.08
CA LEU A 245 -2.78 -10.66 17.14
C LEU A 245 -2.03 -9.62 16.32
N ASN A 246 -2.48 -9.32 15.10
CA ASN A 246 -1.87 -8.30 14.26
C ASN A 246 -1.90 -6.91 14.91
N ILE A 247 -3.03 -6.52 15.49
CA ILE A 247 -3.14 -5.22 16.19
C ILE A 247 -2.21 -5.18 17.41
N VAL A 248 -2.17 -6.24 18.22
CA VAL A 248 -1.32 -6.31 19.41
C VAL A 248 0.16 -6.26 19.03
N VAL A 249 0.59 -7.08 18.06
CA VAL A 249 1.99 -7.09 17.61
C VAL A 249 2.37 -5.75 16.98
N ALA A 250 1.49 -5.13 16.18
CA ALA A 250 1.73 -3.81 15.61
C ALA A 250 1.95 -2.75 16.69
N TYR A 251 1.11 -2.78 17.73
CA TYR A 251 1.24 -1.88 18.87
C TYR A 251 2.53 -2.12 19.67
N LEU A 252 2.92 -3.38 19.89
CA LEU A 252 4.18 -3.72 20.54
C LEU A 252 5.38 -3.26 19.70
N CYS A 253 5.39 -3.50 18.40
CA CYS A 253 6.44 -3.01 17.49
C CYS A 253 6.53 -1.49 17.53
N LEU A 254 5.39 -0.79 17.54
CA LEU A 254 5.35 0.67 17.64
C LEU A 254 5.98 1.18 18.95
N LYS A 255 5.57 0.62 20.10
CA LYS A 255 5.99 1.12 21.42
C LYS A 255 7.36 0.65 21.87
N LEU A 256 7.76 -0.58 21.51
CA LEU A 256 9.01 -1.19 21.97
C LEU A 256 10.16 -0.97 20.98
N TYR A 257 9.87 -0.77 19.69
CA TYR A 257 10.90 -0.65 18.67
C TYR A 257 10.85 0.70 17.92
N ASP A 258 9.77 1.01 17.20
CA ASP A 258 9.72 2.19 16.32
C ASP A 258 9.88 3.50 17.11
N GLU A 259 9.02 3.78 18.10
CA GLU A 259 9.12 5.02 18.88
C GLU A 259 10.46 5.19 19.60
N PRO A 260 11.01 4.16 20.31
CA PRO A 260 12.32 4.27 20.95
C PRO A 260 13.46 4.48 19.96
N VAL A 261 13.52 3.70 18.88
CA VAL A 261 14.59 3.80 17.87
C VAL A 261 14.50 5.13 17.14
N ARG A 262 13.30 5.57 16.76
CA ARG A 262 13.07 6.88 16.14
C ARG A 262 13.53 8.02 17.05
N LYS A 263 13.15 8.00 18.34
CA LYS A 263 13.62 9.00 19.32
C LYS A 263 15.15 8.99 19.46
N TRP A 264 15.76 7.82 19.50
CA TRP A 264 17.22 7.66 19.57
C TRP A 264 17.92 8.21 18.33
N LEU A 265 17.45 7.85 17.12
CA LEU A 265 17.98 8.34 15.84
C LEU A 265 17.81 9.85 15.71
N SER A 266 16.62 10.39 16.03
CA SER A 266 16.38 11.84 16.00
C SER A 266 17.31 12.58 16.96
N LYS A 267 17.51 12.07 18.19
CA LYS A 267 18.46 12.66 19.13
C LYS A 267 19.90 12.59 18.64
N LYS A 268 20.28 11.52 17.93
CA LYS A 268 21.66 11.32 17.47
C LYS A 268 22.00 12.11 16.20
N PHE A 269 21.07 12.20 15.25
CA PHE A 269 21.32 12.73 13.90
C PHE A 269 20.59 14.04 13.59
N LEU A 270 19.46 14.34 14.26
CA LEU A 270 18.68 15.57 14.02
C LEU A 270 18.84 16.60 15.13
N ALA A 271 19.09 16.18 16.38
CA ALA A 271 19.38 17.10 17.49
C ALA A 271 20.84 17.59 17.45
N LYS A 272 21.14 18.38 16.42
CA LYS A 272 22.21 19.37 16.40
C LYS A 272 21.79 20.55 15.52
N LYS A 273 20.97 21.42 16.09
CA LYS A 273 20.99 22.87 15.91
C LYS A 273 20.43 23.51 17.16
#